data_AF-A0AAD5JH86-F1
#
_entry.id   AF-A0AAD5JH86-F1
#
_cell.length_a   1.000
_cell.length_b   1.000
_cell.length_c   1.000
_cell.angle_alpha   90.00
_cell.angle_beta   90.00
_cell.angle_gamma   90.00
#
_symmetry.space_group_name_H-M   'P 1'
#
loop_
_entity.id
_entity.type
_entity.pdbx_description
1 polymer ?
#
loop_
_entity_poly.entity_id
_entity_poly.type
_entity_poly.pdbx_seq_one_letter_code
_entity_poly.pdbx_strand_id
1 'polypeptide(L)'
;MQVLDTVGDKGLEAVGSNCPSLEELCVFPADPFDDDTIQGVTEAGFVAVSFGCPRLHHVLYFCQQMPNVDVSTIVQNCPDFTHLLSTLHKGTNSPFLYKLQTTNKGIGS
;
A
#
# COMPACT_ATOMS: atom_id res chain seq x y z
N MET A 1 -7.58 6.01 -6.25
CA MET A 1 -6.97 7.32 -5.93
C MET A 1 -5.45 7.19 -6.01
N GLN A 2 -4.75 8.23 -6.45
CA GLN A 2 -3.29 8.24 -6.58
C GLN A 2 -2.68 9.28 -5.64
N VAL A 3 -1.62 8.89 -4.92
CA VAL A 3 -0.86 9.77 -4.02
C VAL A 3 0.64 9.54 -4.17
N LEU A 4 1.45 10.52 -3.80
CA LEU A 4 2.90 10.34 -3.68
C LEU A 4 3.23 9.78 -2.30
N ASP A 5 4.31 9.01 -2.18
CA ASP A 5 4.80 8.46 -0.91
C ASP A 5 5.24 9.53 0.10
N THR A 6 5.64 10.71 -0.39
CA THR A 6 5.96 11.90 0.42
C THR A 6 4.80 12.42 1.26
N VAL A 7 3.55 12.00 0.99
CA VAL A 7 2.42 12.29 1.89
C VAL A 7 2.58 11.60 3.25
N GLY A 8 3.38 10.53 3.30
CA GLY A 8 3.64 9.73 4.48
C GLY A 8 2.39 9.11 5.11
N ASP A 9 2.56 8.53 6.29
CA ASP A 9 1.47 7.85 7.00
C ASP A 9 0.34 8.81 7.39
N LYS A 10 0.66 10.06 7.72
CA LYS A 10 -0.34 11.09 8.05
C LYS A 10 -1.23 11.46 6.87
N GLY A 11 -0.65 11.49 5.67
CA GLY A 11 -1.43 11.71 4.46
C GLY A 11 -2.41 10.55 4.22
N LEU A 12 -1.94 9.32 4.40
CA LEU A 12 -2.78 8.14 4.32
C LEU A 12 -3.87 8.09 5.41
N GLU A 13 -3.58 8.50 6.64
CA GLU A 13 -4.59 8.64 7.71
C GLU A 13 -5.69 9.64 7.32
N ALA A 14 -5.31 10.78 6.74
CA ALA A 14 -6.26 11.77 6.24
C ALA A 14 -7.12 11.20 5.11
N VAL A 15 -6.55 10.39 4.22
CA VAL A 15 -7.29 9.69 3.17
C VAL A 15 -8.31 8.72 3.77
N GLY A 16 -7.89 7.89 4.74
CA GLY A 16 -8.80 6.99 5.45
C GLY A 16 -9.99 7.72 6.06
N SER A 17 -9.72 8.87 6.68
CA SER A 17 -10.75 9.67 7.36
C SER A 17 -11.74 10.36 6.41
N ASN A 18 -11.32 10.67 5.18
CA ASN A 18 -12.10 11.50 4.25
C ASN A 18 -12.64 10.75 3.03
N CYS A 19 -12.20 9.52 2.78
CA CYS A 19 -12.54 8.77 1.56
C CYS A 19 -13.15 7.38 1.86
N PRO A 20 -14.32 7.29 2.55
CA PRO A 20 -14.88 6.00 2.99
C PRO A 20 -15.32 5.05 1.87
N SER A 21 -15.47 5.57 0.65
CA SER A 21 -15.84 4.78 -0.55
C SER A 21 -14.64 4.45 -1.43
N LEU A 22 -13.41 4.62 -0.94
CA LEU A 22 -12.20 4.33 -1.71
C LEU A 22 -12.07 2.83 -1.97
N GLU A 23 -12.00 2.46 -3.25
CA GLU A 23 -11.87 1.06 -3.69
C GLU A 23 -10.42 0.70 -4.09
N GLU A 24 -9.66 1.67 -4.59
CA GLU A 24 -8.29 1.46 -5.06
C GLU A 24 -7.37 2.58 -4.59
N LEU A 25 -6.21 2.23 -4.07
CA LEU A 25 -5.16 3.17 -3.68
C LEU A 25 -3.86 2.86 -4.43
N CYS A 26 -3.32 3.86 -5.12
CA CYS A 26 -1.99 3.79 -5.73
C CYS A 26 -1.07 4.81 -5.06
N VAL A 27 0.06 4.36 -4.52
CA VAL A 27 1.09 5.19 -3.90
C VAL A 27 2.34 5.14 -4.78
N PHE A 28 2.77 6.30 -5.29
CA PHE A 28 3.91 6.45 -6.19
C PHE A 28 5.11 7.06 -5.47
N PRO A 29 6.35 6.69 -5.82
CA PRO A 29 7.52 7.38 -5.30
C PRO A 29 7.55 8.79 -5.86
N ALA A 30 7.87 9.77 -5.01
CA ALA A 30 8.10 11.14 -5.47
C ALA A 30 9.35 11.23 -6.36
N ASP A 31 10.40 10.48 -6.01
CA ASP A 31 11.57 10.28 -6.87
C ASP A 31 11.86 8.78 -7.05
N PRO A 32 11.60 8.22 -8.26
CA PRO A 32 11.88 6.81 -8.55
C PRO A 32 13.37 6.48 -8.70
N PHE A 33 14.27 7.47 -8.64
CA PHE A 33 15.73 7.29 -8.77
C PHE A 33 16.51 7.64 -7.50
N ASP A 34 15.86 8.19 -6.47
CA ASP A 34 16.50 8.55 -5.21
C ASP A 34 16.53 7.36 -4.23
N ASP A 35 17.70 6.74 -4.13
CA ASP A 35 18.00 5.59 -3.26
C ASP A 35 18.05 5.98 -1.77
N ASP A 36 18.08 7.28 -1.43
CA ASP A 36 18.15 7.81 -0.07
C ASP A 36 16.77 8.24 0.49
N THR A 37 15.66 7.94 -0.21
CA THR A 37 14.31 8.25 0.28
C THR A 37 13.92 7.35 1.46
N ILE A 38 14.33 7.73 2.67
CA ILE A 38 14.08 7.01 3.93
C ILE A 38 12.68 7.30 4.51
N GLN A 39 11.99 8.37 4.07
CA GLN A 39 10.70 8.82 4.61
C GLN A 39 9.54 8.63 3.61
N GLY A 40 9.14 7.37 3.42
CA GLY A 40 7.94 7.02 2.66
C GLY A 40 6.76 6.62 3.55
N VAL A 41 5.73 6.06 2.92
CA VAL A 41 4.61 5.41 3.60
C VAL A 41 5.08 4.08 4.20
N THR A 42 4.68 3.82 5.45
CA THR A 42 4.93 2.58 6.17
C THR A 42 3.67 1.72 6.29
N GLU A 43 3.80 0.56 6.92
CA GLU A 43 2.65 -0.28 7.29
C GLU A 43 1.56 0.51 8.04
N ALA A 44 1.94 1.43 8.93
CA ALA A 44 1.00 2.20 9.73
C ALA A 44 0.05 3.05 8.88
N GLY A 45 0.54 3.65 7.79
CA GLY A 45 -0.29 4.40 6.85
C GLY A 45 -1.30 3.53 6.13
N PHE A 46 -0.90 2.33 5.68
CA PHE A 46 -1.83 1.40 5.03
C PHE A 46 -2.90 0.88 6.00
N VAL A 47 -2.52 0.60 7.25
CA VAL A 47 -3.48 0.24 8.31
C VAL A 47 -4.46 1.38 8.56
N ALA A 48 -3.98 2.63 8.65
CA ALA A 48 -4.84 3.79 8.88
C ALA A 48 -5.87 3.99 7.75
N VAL A 49 -5.46 3.83 6.49
CA VAL A 49 -6.41 3.85 5.35
C VAL A 49 -7.42 2.73 5.47
N SER A 50 -6.98 1.50 5.78
CA SER A 50 -7.88 0.35 5.86
C SER A 50 -8.99 0.55 6.89
N PHE A 51 -8.69 1.25 7.99
CA PHE A 51 -9.67 1.53 9.03
C PHE A 51 -10.80 2.45 8.58
N GLY A 52 -10.50 3.43 7.71
CA GLY A 52 -11.48 4.39 7.21
C GLY A 52 -12.12 4.02 5.88
N CYS A 53 -11.50 3.11 5.12
CA CYS A 53 -11.91 2.72 3.77
C CYS A 53 -12.34 1.24 3.71
N PRO A 54 -13.51 0.84 4.23
CA PRO A 54 -13.93 -0.57 4.27
C PRO A 54 -14.14 -1.20 2.89
N ARG A 55 -14.32 -0.38 1.85
CA ARG A 55 -14.49 -0.81 0.45
C ARG A 55 -13.17 -0.95 -0.31
N LEU A 56 -12.03 -0.88 0.37
CA LEU A 56 -10.72 -0.95 -0.29
C LEU A 56 -10.45 -2.38 -0.78
N HIS A 57 -10.27 -2.53 -2.10
CA HIS A 57 -10.03 -3.81 -2.76
C HIS A 57 -8.54 -4.00 -3.12
N HIS A 58 -7.91 -2.93 -3.60
CA HIS A 58 -6.56 -2.99 -4.18
C HIS A 58 -5.67 -1.86 -3.66
N VAL A 59 -4.43 -2.23 -3.30
CA VAL A 59 -3.35 -1.27 -3.03
C VAL A 59 -2.19 -1.56 -3.96
N LEU A 60 -1.78 -0.56 -4.73
CA LEU A 60 -0.53 -0.57 -5.49
C LEU A 60 0.46 0.37 -4.82
N TYR A 61 1.60 -0.15 -4.36
CA TYR A 61 2.67 0.64 -3.77
C TYR A 61 3.96 0.51 -4.56
N PHE A 62 4.36 1.61 -5.21
CA PHE A 62 5.64 1.72 -5.87
C PHE A 62 6.64 2.27 -4.84
N CYS A 63 7.58 1.42 -4.38
CA CYS A 63 8.50 1.77 -3.29
C CYS A 63 9.94 1.36 -3.63
N GLN A 64 10.92 2.14 -3.15
CA GLN A 64 12.34 1.78 -3.26
C GLN A 64 12.71 0.64 -2.31
N GLN A 65 12.14 0.66 -1.10
CA GLN A 65 12.27 -0.39 -0.10
C GLN A 65 10.90 -0.79 0.41
N MET A 66 10.67 -2.10 0.47
CA MET A 66 9.38 -2.63 0.90
C MET A 66 9.34 -2.68 2.43
N PRO A 67 8.34 -2.05 3.08
CA PRO A 67 8.09 -2.30 4.47
C PRO A 67 7.65 -3.76 4.64
N ASN A 68 8.06 -4.43 5.72
CA ASN A 68 7.46 -5.72 6.10
C ASN A 68 6.02 -5.48 6.56
N VAL A 69 5.09 -5.38 5.62
CA VAL A 69 3.67 -5.13 5.90
C VAL A 69 2.98 -6.45 6.23
N ASP A 70 2.36 -6.55 7.41
CA ASP A 70 1.36 -7.56 7.70
C ASP A 70 -0.02 -7.08 7.23
N VAL A 71 -0.49 -7.69 6.13
CA VAL A 71 -1.80 -7.34 5.56
C VAL A 71 -2.96 -7.92 6.37
N SER A 72 -2.73 -8.72 7.42
CA SER A 72 -3.80 -9.32 8.24
C SER A 72 -4.76 -8.27 8.82
N THR A 73 -4.23 -7.17 9.32
CA THR A 73 -5.02 -6.06 9.89
C THR A 73 -5.82 -5.34 8.79
N ILE A 74 -5.24 -5.14 7.61
CA ILE A 74 -5.92 -4.52 6.47
C ILE A 74 -7.12 -5.37 6.04
N VAL A 75 -6.94 -6.69 5.98
CA VAL A 75 -8.00 -7.64 5.61
C VAL A 75 -9.14 -7.68 6.64
N GLN A 76 -8.82 -7.52 7.91
CA GLN A 76 -9.84 -7.44 8.96
C GLN A 76 -10.70 -6.18 8.82
N ASN A 77 -10.10 -5.06 8.45
CA ASN A 77 -10.82 -3.79 8.29
C ASN A 77 -11.54 -3.68 6.92
N CYS A 78 -11.00 -4.32 5.88
CA CYS A 78 -11.49 -4.30 4.50
C CYS A 78 -11.81 -5.73 4.04
N PRO A 79 -13.06 -6.22 4.22
CA PRO A 79 -13.41 -7.62 3.94
C PRO A 79 -13.30 -8.02 2.46
N ASP A 80 -13.35 -7.03 1.56
CA ASP A 80 -13.23 -7.17 0.11
C ASP A 80 -11.79 -6.91 -0.40
N PHE A 81 -10.83 -6.71 0.51
CA PHE A 81 -9.43 -6.55 0.15
C PHE A 81 -8.88 -7.81 -0.52
N THR A 82 -8.31 -7.65 -1.71
CA THR A 82 -7.89 -8.79 -2.54
C THR A 82 -6.36 -8.83 -2.69
N HIS A 83 -5.74 -7.68 -2.99
CA HIS A 83 -4.33 -7.64 -3.38
C HIS A 83 -3.60 -6.39 -2.88
N LEU A 84 -2.42 -6.61 -2.29
CA LEU A 84 -1.37 -5.60 -2.17
C LEU A 84 -0.28 -5.94 -3.19
N LEU A 85 -0.16 -5.09 -4.22
CA LEU A 85 0.89 -5.14 -5.21
C LEU A 85 1.95 -4.13 -4.85
N SER A 86 3.18 -4.58 -4.66
CA SER A 86 4.28 -3.68 -4.37
C SER A 86 5.45 -3.95 -5.30
N THR A 87 5.96 -2.87 -5.91
CA THR A 87 7.03 -2.94 -6.90
C THR A 87 8.30 -2.36 -6.30
N LEU A 88 9.36 -3.17 -6.28
CA LEU A 88 10.70 -2.68 -5.98
C LEU A 88 11.36 -2.20 -7.27
N HIS A 89 11.65 -0.90 -7.35
CA HIS A 89 12.51 -0.37 -8.39
C HIS A 89 13.96 -0.42 -7.88
N LYS A 90 14.82 -1.23 -8.49
CA LYS A 90 16.26 -1.27 -8.19
C LYS A 90 17.05 -0.80 -9.42
N GLY A 91 17.08 0.52 -9.62
CA GLY A 91 17.87 1.15 -10.68
C GLY A 91 17.52 0.70 -12.11
N THR A 92 18.17 1.34 -13.08
CA THR A 92 17.81 1.35 -14.50
C THR A 92 17.96 0.01 -15.26
N ASN A 93 18.30 -1.10 -14.59
CA ASN A 93 18.57 -2.40 -15.25
C ASN A 93 18.02 -3.64 -14.50
N SER A 94 17.25 -3.49 -13.42
CA SER A 94 16.62 -4.65 -12.77
C SER A 94 15.20 -4.86 -13.28
N PRO A 95 14.74 -6.11 -13.52
CA PRO A 95 13.34 -6.37 -13.77
C PRO A 95 12.52 -5.90 -12.55
N PHE A 96 11.38 -5.23 -12.80
CA PHE A 96 10.43 -4.87 -11.74
C PHE A 96 10.10 -6.13 -10.94
N LEU A 97 10.57 -6.22 -9.70
CA LEU A 97 10.18 -7.30 -8.81
C LEU A 97 8.82 -6.93 -8.24
N TYR A 98 7.79 -7.62 -8.73
CA TYR A 98 6.45 -7.54 -8.20
C TYR A 98 6.34 -8.50 -7.02
N LYS A 99 6.04 -7.98 -5.83
CA LYS A 99 5.59 -8.79 -4.71
C LYS A 99 4.09 -8.64 -4.59
N LEU A 100 3.39 -9.74 -4.84
CA LEU A 100 1.96 -9.84 -4.59
C LEU A 100 1.78 -10.43 -3.18
N GLN A 101 1.26 -9.63 -2.26
CA GLN A 101 0.70 -10.16 -1.02
C GLN A 101 -0.80 -10.39 -1.24
N THR A 102 -1.17 -11.67 -1.34
CA THR A 102 -2.56 -12.10 -1.38
C THR A 102 -3.04 -12.39 0.03
N THR A 103 -4.33 -12.12 0.25
CA THR A 103 -5.03 -12.61 1.42
C THR A 103 -5.17 -14.13 1.28
N ASN A 104 -4.78 -14.90 2.30
CA ASN A 104 -5.12 -16.33 2.37
C ASN A 104 -6.61 -16.49 2.70
N LYS A 105 -7.50 -16.04 1.80
CA LYS A 105 -8.93 -16.33 1.88
C LYS A 105 -9.16 -17.69 1.21
N GLY A 106 -8.76 -18.75 1.91
CA GLY A 106 -9.10 -20.13 1.56
C GLY A 106 -8.08 -21.18 2.01
N ILE A 107 -8.23 -21.71 3.24
CA ILE A 107 -8.62 -23.11 3.45
C ILE A 107 -9.45 -23.15 4.74
N GLY A 108 -10.77 -23.12 4.60
CA GLY A 108 -11.72 -23.31 5.68
C GLY A 108 -12.76 -24.35 5.26
N SER A 109 -12.45 -25.61 5.55
CA SER A 109 -13.39 -26.68 5.93
C SER A 109 -12.59 -27.82 6.54
#